data_AF-A0A6J3EHU6-F1
#
_entry.id   AF-A0A6J3EHU6-F1
#
_cell.length_a   1.000
_cell.length_b   1.000
_cell.length_c   1.000
_cell.angle_alpha   90.00
_cell.angle_beta   90.00
_cell.angle_gamma   90.00
#
_symmetry.space_group_name_H-M   'P 1'
#
loop_
_entity.id
_entity.type
_entity.pdbx_description
1 polymer ?
#
loop_
_entity_poly.entity_id
_entity_poly.type
_entity_poly.pdbx_seq_one_letter_code
_entity_poly.pdbx_strand_id
1 'polypeptide(L)'
;MAVSLRSRSLRHLPSRGRNDSGEENVPLDLNREPCDNMREILQNVAKLQGISNMRKLGHLNNFTKVGTQMVSEQVIIWIKYFIYTISDVQEIHKTV
;
A
#
# COMPACT_ATOMS: atom_id res chain seq x y z
N MET A 1 16.86 60.91 4.60
CA MET A 1 15.51 60.50 4.17
C MET A 1 15.43 58.98 4.25
N ALA A 2 14.67 58.43 5.20
CA ALA A 2 14.60 56.99 5.44
C ALA A 2 13.71 56.32 4.38
N VAL A 3 14.27 55.35 3.64
CA VAL A 3 13.57 54.58 2.61
C VAL A 3 12.65 53.56 3.28
N SER A 4 11.34 53.74 3.14
CA SER A 4 10.32 52.78 3.55
C SER A 4 10.38 51.56 2.63
N LEU A 5 11.05 50.49 3.06
CA LEU A 5 10.94 49.18 2.41
C LEU A 5 9.58 48.59 2.79
N ARG A 6 8.59 48.85 1.94
CA ARG A 6 7.25 48.26 1.99
C ARG A 6 7.39 46.74 2.03
N SER A 7 7.23 46.16 3.21
CA SER A 7 7.22 44.71 3.44
C SER A 7 6.18 44.09 2.51
N ARG A 8 6.63 43.49 1.40
CA ARG A 8 5.76 42.70 0.54
C ARG A 8 5.25 41.54 1.38
N SER A 9 3.97 41.62 1.72
CA SER A 9 3.19 40.56 2.32
C SER A 9 3.51 39.23 1.63
N LEU A 10 4.20 38.33 2.34
CA LEU A 10 4.42 36.94 1.94
C LEU A 10 3.12 36.13 2.13
N ARG A 11 1.99 36.64 1.62
CA ARG A 11 0.72 35.89 1.51
C ARG A 11 0.72 34.89 0.35
N HIS A 12 1.87 34.69 -0.28
CA HIS A 12 2.14 33.59 -1.19
C HIS A 12 3.30 32.76 -0.66
N LEU A 13 3.21 32.28 0.59
CA LEU A 13 3.70 30.92 0.81
C LEU A 13 2.90 30.04 -0.16
N PRO A 14 3.48 29.42 -1.19
CA PRO A 14 2.85 28.22 -1.72
C PRO A 14 2.75 27.32 -0.50
N SER A 15 1.54 27.02 -0.08
CA SER A 15 1.30 26.00 0.90
C SER A 15 2.05 24.77 0.41
N ARG A 16 3.21 24.56 1.05
CA ARG A 16 3.76 23.27 1.45
C ARG A 16 3.25 22.23 0.48
N GLY A 17 4.04 21.98 -0.59
CA GLY A 17 3.75 21.04 -1.66
C GLY A 17 2.83 19.98 -1.11
N ARG A 18 1.54 20.13 -1.44
CA ARG A 18 0.55 19.15 -1.05
C ARG A 18 1.15 17.88 -1.62
N ASN A 19 1.58 16.97 -0.75
CA ASN A 19 1.77 15.60 -1.15
C ASN A 19 0.39 15.20 -1.60
N ASP A 20 0.08 15.44 -2.87
CA ASP A 20 -0.98 14.79 -3.57
C ASP A 20 -0.44 13.37 -3.69
N SER A 21 -0.51 12.63 -2.57
CA SER A 21 0.25 11.40 -2.36
C SER A 21 -0.10 10.34 -3.39
N GLY A 22 -1.09 10.60 -4.26
CA GLY A 22 -1.55 9.69 -5.29
C GLY A 22 -1.88 8.33 -4.68
N GLU A 23 -2.22 8.30 -3.38
CA GLU A 23 -2.73 7.11 -2.75
C GLU A 23 -4.09 6.87 -3.39
N GLU A 24 -4.05 6.08 -4.46
CA GLU A 24 -5.25 5.54 -5.05
C GLU A 24 -5.92 4.78 -3.91
N ASN A 25 -7.07 5.31 -3.45
CA ASN A 25 -7.81 4.73 -2.36
C ASN A 25 -8.40 3.41 -2.88
N VAL A 26 -7.62 2.35 -2.71
CA VAL A 26 -8.09 0.99 -2.99
C VAL A 26 -9.12 0.66 -1.92
N PRO A 27 -10.38 0.38 -2.30
CA PRO A 27 -11.41 0.03 -1.33
C PRO A 27 -10.99 -1.24 -0.57
N LEU A 28 -11.19 -1.23 0.74
CA LEU A 28 -10.93 -2.35 1.63
C LEU A 28 -12.21 -2.68 2.39
N ASP A 29 -12.67 -3.92 2.27
CA ASP A 29 -13.81 -4.42 3.04
C ASP A 29 -13.33 -5.07 4.33
N LEU A 30 -13.54 -4.38 5.45
CA LEU A 30 -13.17 -4.85 6.78
C LEU A 30 -14.15 -5.89 7.36
N ASN A 31 -15.30 -6.13 6.71
CA ASN A 31 -16.24 -7.17 7.13
C ASN A 31 -15.87 -8.55 6.57
N ARG A 32 -15.00 -8.57 5.55
CA ARG A 32 -14.49 -9.80 4.95
C ARG A 32 -13.44 -10.45 5.87
N GLU A 33 -13.30 -11.77 5.78
CA GLU A 33 -12.27 -12.49 6.52
C GLU A 33 -10.87 -11.88 6.26
N PRO A 34 -10.09 -11.62 7.32
CA PRO A 34 -8.82 -10.91 7.19
C PRO A 34 -7.78 -11.70 6.38
N CYS A 35 -7.81 -13.03 6.41
CA CYS A 35 -6.99 -13.90 5.55
C CYS A 35 -7.22 -13.64 4.06
N ASP A 36 -8.47 -13.38 3.69
CA ASP A 36 -8.93 -13.21 2.33
C ASP A 36 -8.48 -11.85 1.77
N ASN A 37 -8.60 -10.81 2.59
CA ASN A 37 -8.04 -9.48 2.32
C ASN A 37 -6.51 -9.53 2.18
N MET A 38 -5.83 -10.26 3.07
CA MET A 38 -4.38 -10.46 3.03
C MET A 38 -3.94 -11.11 1.70
N ARG A 39 -4.68 -12.13 1.25
CA ARG A 39 -4.43 -12.82 -0.02
C ARG A 39 -4.53 -11.87 -1.21
N GLU A 40 -5.60 -11.11 -1.29
CA GLU A 40 -5.85 -10.18 -2.39
C GLU A 40 -4.79 -9.08 -2.45
N ILE A 41 -4.43 -8.51 -1.29
CA ILE A 41 -3.38 -7.50 -1.16
C ILE A 41 -2.05 -8.03 -1.70
N LEU A 42 -1.60 -9.20 -1.22
CA LEU A 42 -0.32 -9.76 -1.63
C LEU A 42 -0.29 -10.16 -3.10
N GLN A 43 -1.38 -10.72 -3.64
CA GLN A 43 -1.50 -11.02 -5.06
C GLN A 43 -1.38 -9.75 -5.92
N ASN A 44 -2.03 -8.65 -5.52
CA ASN A 44 -2.01 -7.41 -6.28
C ASN A 44 -0.66 -6.68 -6.18
N VAL A 45 0.06 -6.82 -5.06
CA VAL A 45 1.42 -6.30 -4.92
C VAL A 45 2.43 -7.15 -5.72
N ALA A 46 2.28 -8.48 -5.72
CA ALA A 46 3.18 -9.41 -6.40
C ALA A 46 3.02 -9.45 -7.93
N LYS A 47 1.89 -8.98 -8.49
CA LYS A 47 1.69 -8.88 -9.94
C LYS A 47 2.76 -7.99 -10.59
N LEU A 48 3.47 -8.53 -11.58
CA LEU A 48 4.54 -7.82 -12.28
C LEU A 48 4.04 -6.69 -13.19
N GLN A 49 2.88 -6.87 -13.84
CA GLN A 49 2.25 -5.89 -14.73
C GLN A 49 0.73 -5.80 -14.50
N GLY A 50 0.09 -4.74 -15.01
CA GLY A 50 -1.37 -4.54 -14.91
C GLY A 50 -1.86 -3.82 -13.65
N ILE A 51 -0.96 -3.48 -12.72
CA ILE A 51 -1.26 -2.67 -11.52
C ILE A 51 -0.18 -1.60 -11.39
N SER A 52 -0.59 -0.32 -11.34
CA SER A 52 0.32 0.82 -11.20
C SER A 52 1.00 0.82 -9.83
N ASN A 53 2.18 1.44 -9.73
CA ASN A 53 2.89 1.53 -8.45
C ASN A 53 2.08 2.27 -7.38
N MET A 54 1.30 3.28 -7.75
CA MET A 54 0.40 3.99 -6.84
C MET A 54 -0.71 3.09 -6.28
N ARG A 55 -1.28 2.21 -7.12
CA ARG A 55 -2.28 1.23 -6.67
C ARG A 55 -1.68 0.16 -5.76
N LYS A 56 -0.45 -0.29 -6.05
CA LYS A 56 0.31 -1.20 -5.17
C LYS A 56 0.57 -0.56 -3.80
N LEU A 57 0.92 0.72 -3.77
CA LEU A 57 1.06 1.48 -2.52
C LEU A 57 -0.27 1.54 -1.74
N GLY A 58 -1.41 1.72 -2.42
CA GLY A 58 -2.73 1.63 -1.80
C GLY A 58 -3.01 0.27 -1.16
N HIS A 59 -2.68 -0.83 -1.84
CA HIS A 59 -2.77 -2.18 -1.28
C HIS A 59 -1.84 -2.40 -0.07
N LEU A 60 -0.60 -1.86 -0.11
CA LEU A 60 0.33 -1.92 1.01
C LEU A 60 -0.17 -1.12 2.23
N ASN A 61 -0.84 0.01 2.02
CA ASN A 61 -1.49 0.74 3.10
C ASN A 61 -2.66 -0.05 3.70
N ASN A 62 -3.41 -0.79 2.87
CA ASN A 62 -4.45 -1.69 3.35
C ASN A 62 -3.87 -2.89 4.11
N PHE A 63 -2.65 -3.35 3.79
CA PHE A 63 -1.98 -4.43 4.51
C PHE A 63 -1.81 -4.13 6.00
N THR A 64 -1.39 -2.92 6.34
CA THR A 64 -1.20 -2.52 7.75
C THR A 64 -2.52 -2.47 8.52
N LYS A 65 -3.63 -2.11 7.84
CA LYS A 65 -4.98 -2.08 8.43
C LYS A 65 -5.56 -3.48 8.67
N VAL A 66 -5.27 -4.45 7.81
CA VAL A 66 -5.72 -5.84 7.99
C VAL A 66 -4.82 -6.57 8.99
N GLY A 67 -3.52 -6.28 8.98
CA GLY A 67 -2.54 -6.85 9.90
C GLY A 67 -2.84 -6.52 11.37
N THR A 68 -3.47 -5.40 11.67
CA THR A 68 -3.90 -5.05 13.04
C THR A 68 -5.13 -5.84 13.51
N GLN A 69 -5.93 -6.40 12.60
CA GLN A 69 -7.08 -7.25 12.94
C GLN A 69 -6.69 -8.71 13.18
N MET A 70 -5.55 -9.14 12.65
CA MET A 70 -5.07 -10.52 12.82
C MET A 70 -4.16 -10.66 14.04
N VAL A 71 -4.28 -11.78 14.74
CA VAL A 71 -3.32 -12.17 15.78
C VAL A 71 -1.97 -12.45 15.12
N SER A 72 -0.87 -11.97 15.71
CA SER A 72 0.49 -12.11 15.15
C SER A 72 0.85 -13.55 14.74
N GLU A 73 0.45 -14.53 15.54
CA GLU A 73 0.66 -15.97 15.26
C GLU A 73 -0.06 -16.43 13.99
N GLN A 74 -1.31 -15.98 13.78
CA GLN A 74 -2.10 -16.33 12.59
C GLN A 74 -1.48 -15.75 11.32
N VAL A 75 -0.93 -14.54 11.39
CA VAL A 75 -0.21 -13.91 10.28
C VAL A 75 1.02 -14.74 9.88
N ILE A 76 1.83 -15.18 10.86
CA ILE A 76 3.03 -15.98 10.60
C ILE A 76 2.68 -17.34 9.98
N ILE A 77 1.68 -18.02 10.54
CA ILE A 77 1.20 -19.30 10.01
C ILE A 77 0.72 -19.12 8.58
N TRP A 78 -0.12 -18.13 8.34
CA TRP A 78 -0.69 -17.86 7.03
C TRP A 78 0.38 -17.49 5.98
N ILE A 79 1.38 -16.66 6.35
CA ILE A 79 2.51 -16.33 5.47
C ILE A 79 3.32 -17.58 5.13
N LYS A 80 3.59 -18.47 6.09
CA LYS A 80 4.30 -19.73 5.84
C LYS A 80 3.54 -20.61 4.84
N TYR A 81 2.24 -20.79 5.03
CA TYR A 81 1.40 -21.56 4.10
C TYR A 81 1.33 -20.91 2.71
N PHE A 82 1.23 -19.58 2.65
CA PHE A 82 1.20 -18.85 1.39
C PHE A 82 2.52 -18.97 0.60
N ILE A 83 3.66 -18.79 1.27
CA ILE A 83 4.99 -18.95 0.63
C ILE A 83 5.18 -20.39 0.16
N TYR A 84 4.78 -21.38 0.96
CA TYR A 84 4.83 -22.78 0.57
C TYR A 84 4.01 -23.03 -0.70
N THR A 85 2.78 -22.53 -0.75
CA THR A 85 1.88 -22.65 -1.91
C THR A 85 2.45 -21.97 -3.15
N ILE A 86 3.02 -20.76 -3.03
CA ILE A 86 3.64 -20.04 -4.16
C ILE A 86 4.89 -20.79 -4.65
N SER A 87 5.70 -21.32 -3.73
CA SER A 87 6.91 -22.07 -4.07
C SER A 87 6.59 -23.31 -4.90
N ASP A 88 5.56 -24.06 -4.48
CA ASP A 88 5.06 -25.24 -5.19
C ASP A 88 4.55 -24.87 -6.60
N VAL A 89 3.76 -23.79 -6.70
CA VAL A 89 3.22 -23.30 -7.99
C VAL A 89 4.32 -22.80 -8.94
N GLN A 90 5.36 -22.13 -8.44
CA GLN A 90 6.48 -21.66 -9.26
C GLN A 90 7.41 -22.79 -9.71
N GLU A 91 7.51 -23.87 -8.95
CA GLU A 91 8.29 -25.06 -9.31
C GLU A 91 7.62 -25.86 -10.45
N ILE A 92 6.28 -25.97 -10.40
CA ILE A 92 5.48 -26.57 -11.48
C ILE A 92 5.62 -25.78 -12.79
N HIS A 93 5.70 -24.45 -12.71
CA HIS A 93 5.79 -23.60 -13.91
C HIS A 93 7.19 -23.58 -14.57
N LYS A 94 8.20 -24.17 -13.93
CA LYS A 94 9.57 -24.36 -14.48
C LYS A 94 9.79 -25.74 -15.10
N THR A 95 8.88 -26.68 -14.86
CA THR A 95 8.97 -28.08 -15.32
C THR A 95 8.11 -28.37 -16.56
N VAL A 96 7.40 -27.35 -17.07
CA VAL A 96 6.67 -27.34 -18.35
C VAL A 96 7.30 -26.32 -19.27
#